data_AF-A0A1M3M099-F1
#
_entry.id   AF-A0A1M3M099-F1
#
_cell.length_a   1.000
_cell.length_b   1.000
_cell.length_c   1.000
_cell.angle_alpha   90.00
_cell.angle_beta   90.00
_cell.angle_gamma   90.00
#
_symmetry.space_group_name_H-M   'P 1'
#
loop_
_entity.id
_entity.type
_entity.pdbx_description
1 polymer ?
#
loop_
_entity_poly.entity_id
_entity_poly.type
_entity_poly.pdbx_seq_one_letter_code
_entity_poly.pdbx_strand_id
1 'polypeptide(L)'
;MTTHTPVTLHRSTNKSNPHEIVRQLNEVLGSTLVAALAGVKNRKQPHDWARPDGPEPRDAAWNRVQFAHQIWTALEAEEGRDVARRWFIGGNPLLGEGTPVMAIREDRHAEVRRAAQAFIDGDVDE
;
A
#
# COMPACT_ATOMS: atom_id res chain seq x y z
N MET A 1 -7.14 -49.13 20.37
CA MET A 1 -6.50 -48.12 21.24
C MET A 1 -5.99 -47.03 20.31
N THR A 2 -6.73 -45.93 20.22
CA THR A 2 -6.54 -44.89 19.20
C THR A 2 -5.70 -43.76 19.79
N THR A 3 -4.45 -43.63 19.37
CA THR A 3 -3.59 -42.51 19.78
C THR A 3 -3.77 -41.40 18.76
N HIS A 4 -4.50 -40.35 19.13
CA HIS A 4 -4.71 -39.17 18.32
C HIS A 4 -3.52 -38.23 18.54
N THR A 5 -2.65 -38.10 17.55
CA THR A 5 -1.57 -37.09 17.54
C THR A 5 -2.22 -35.72 17.37
N PRO A 6 -2.04 -34.74 18.29
CA PRO A 6 -2.47 -33.38 18.03
C PRO A 6 -1.56 -32.80 16.94
N VAL A 7 -2.11 -32.60 15.75
CA VAL A 7 -1.50 -31.75 14.74
C VAL A 7 -1.46 -30.33 15.31
N THR A 8 -0.28 -29.88 15.74
CA THR A 8 -0.04 -28.47 16.01
C THR A 8 -0.11 -27.74 14.67
N LEU A 9 -1.33 -27.32 14.33
CA LEU A 9 -1.60 -26.41 13.23
C LEU A 9 -0.98 -25.06 13.62
N HIS A 10 0.28 -24.85 13.25
CA HIS A 10 0.83 -23.52 13.12
C HIS A 10 0.07 -22.83 11.99
N ARG A 11 -1.12 -22.33 12.30
CA ARG A 11 -1.82 -21.37 11.48
C ARG A 11 -0.95 -20.12 11.56
N SER A 12 0.02 -19.99 10.67
CA SER A 12 0.64 -18.71 10.35
C SER A 12 -0.52 -17.83 9.89
N THR A 13 -1.15 -17.14 10.84
CA THR A 13 -2.08 -16.07 10.53
C THR A 13 -1.22 -15.09 9.75
N ASN A 14 -1.47 -15.00 8.45
CA ASN A 14 -0.83 -14.06 7.54
C ASN A 14 -1.31 -12.64 7.90
N LYS A 15 -1.08 -12.21 9.15
CA LYS A 15 -1.20 -10.84 9.58
C LYS A 15 -0.06 -10.14 8.89
N SER A 16 -0.38 -9.35 7.88
CA SER A 16 0.61 -8.54 7.18
C SER A 16 1.38 -7.72 8.22
N ASN A 17 2.70 -7.92 8.27
CA ASN A 17 3.54 -7.23 9.26
C ASN A 17 3.58 -5.73 8.90
N PRO A 18 3.06 -4.83 9.76
CA PRO A 18 2.98 -3.40 9.44
C PRO A 18 4.35 -2.76 9.20
N HIS A 19 5.36 -3.21 9.93
CA HIS A 19 6.74 -2.74 9.75
C HIS A 19 7.28 -3.13 8.37
N GLU A 20 6.99 -4.36 7.92
CA GLU A 20 7.44 -4.84 6.63
C GLU A 20 6.75 -4.12 5.47
N ILE A 21 5.44 -3.91 5.56
CA ILE A 21 4.69 -3.16 4.53
C ILE A 21 5.22 -1.74 4.40
N VAL A 22 5.41 -1.04 5.53
CA VAL A 22 5.92 0.33 5.49
C VAL A 22 7.35 0.35 4.95
N ARG A 23 8.19 -0.63 5.29
CA ARG A 23 9.54 -0.78 4.73
C ARG A 23 9.51 -0.91 3.21
N GLN A 24 8.70 -1.83 2.69
CA GLN A 24 8.58 -2.05 1.24
C GLN A 24 8.10 -0.78 0.51
N LEU A 25 7.09 -0.10 1.04
CA LEU A 25 6.62 1.17 0.46
C LEU A 25 7.68 2.28 0.53
N ASN A 26 8.45 2.35 1.62
CA ASN A 26 9.55 3.30 1.73
C ASN A 26 10.67 3.04 0.71
N GLU A 27 10.95 1.78 0.38
CA GLU A 27 11.98 1.42 -0.61
C GLU A 27 11.61 1.88 -2.03
N VAL A 28 10.32 1.85 -2.37
CA VAL A 28 9.86 2.12 -3.75
C VAL A 28 9.30 3.53 -3.95
N LEU A 29 8.62 4.09 -2.95
CA LEU A 29 8.05 5.45 -3.01
C LEU A 29 8.91 6.47 -2.24
N GLY A 30 9.65 6.04 -1.22
CA GLY A 30 10.36 6.93 -0.30
C GLY A 30 9.45 7.47 0.81
N SER A 31 10.07 7.75 1.97
CA SER A 31 9.35 8.16 3.19
C SER A 31 8.53 9.45 3.04
N THR A 32 8.90 10.36 2.14
CA THR A 32 8.11 11.58 1.90
C THR A 32 6.73 11.27 1.31
N LEU A 33 6.66 10.38 0.31
CA LEU A 33 5.38 10.00 -0.30
C LEU A 33 4.57 9.10 0.64
N VAL A 34 5.23 8.20 1.37
CA VAL A 34 4.57 7.38 2.39
C VAL A 34 3.99 8.23 3.53
N ALA A 35 4.68 9.27 3.95
CA ALA A 35 4.14 10.21 4.94
C ALA A 35 2.93 10.99 4.37
N ALA A 36 3.01 11.42 3.11
CA ALA A 36 1.93 12.12 2.44
C ALA A 36 0.68 11.25 2.31
N LEU A 37 0.78 10.02 1.77
CA LEU A 37 -0.37 9.11 1.62
C LEU A 37 -0.96 8.69 2.97
N ALA A 38 -0.12 8.52 4.00
CA ALA A 38 -0.61 8.19 5.34
C ALA A 38 -1.30 9.38 6.03
N GLY A 39 -1.14 10.60 5.50
CA GLY A 39 -1.69 11.83 6.06
C GLY A 39 -0.95 12.32 7.31
N VAL A 40 0.32 11.96 7.47
CA VAL A 40 1.11 12.34 8.63
C VAL A 40 2.04 13.52 8.32
N LYS A 41 2.17 14.44 9.28
CA LYS A 41 2.97 15.66 9.09
C LYS A 41 4.47 15.38 9.16
N ASN A 42 4.89 14.39 9.94
CA ASN A 42 6.29 14.07 10.14
C ASN A 42 6.79 13.11 9.05
N ARG A 43 7.65 13.61 8.17
CA ARG A 43 8.24 12.83 7.06
C ARG A 43 9.20 11.73 7.49
N LYS A 44 9.67 11.74 8.75
CA LYS A 44 10.51 10.66 9.32
C LYS A 44 9.68 9.49 9.86
N GLN A 45 8.39 9.73 10.12
CA GLN A 45 7.53 8.76 10.78
C GLN A 45 7.41 7.42 10.02
N PRO A 46 7.36 7.38 8.68
CA PRO A 46 7.41 6.11 7.96
C PRO A 46 8.72 5.33 8.15
N HIS A 47 9.87 6.00 8.32
CA HIS A 47 11.10 5.29 8.65
C HIS A 47 11.04 4.68 10.06
N ASP A 48 10.46 5.40 11.03
CA ASP A 48 10.27 4.86 12.38
C ASP A 48 9.34 3.65 12.36
N TRP A 49 8.24 3.70 11.60
CA TRP A 49 7.31 2.58 11.42
C TRP A 49 7.95 1.37 10.74
N ALA A 50 8.92 1.57 9.83
CA ALA A 50 9.58 0.46 9.14
C ALA A 50 10.56 -0.34 10.02
N ARG A 51 10.88 0.17 11.23
CA ARG A 51 11.79 -0.51 12.16
C ARG A 51 11.06 -1.65 12.86
N PRO A 52 11.70 -2.81 13.09
CA PRO A 52 11.08 -3.96 13.75
C PRO A 52 10.60 -3.66 15.18
N ASP A 53 11.31 -2.79 15.91
CA ASP A 53 10.94 -2.31 17.25
C ASP A 53 10.33 -0.89 17.21
N GLY A 54 9.89 -0.46 16.04
CA GLY A 54 9.31 0.86 15.81
C GLY A 54 7.88 0.98 16.33
N PRO A 55 7.35 2.21 16.49
CA PRO A 55 5.92 2.38 16.72
C PRO A 55 5.12 1.91 15.51
N GLU A 56 3.89 1.46 15.72
CA GLU A 56 2.97 1.12 14.62
C GLU A 56 2.21 2.37 14.13
N PRO A 57 1.77 2.42 12.86
CA PRO A 57 0.85 3.45 12.39
C PRO A 57 -0.49 3.35 13.11
N ARG A 58 -1.13 4.48 13.41
CA ARG A 58 -2.51 4.50 13.92
C ARG A 58 -3.49 3.96 12.87
N ASP A 59 -4.65 3.45 13.29
CA ASP A 59 -5.64 2.81 12.40
C ASP A 59 -5.90 3.53 11.08
N ALA A 60 -6.15 4.85 11.10
CA ALA A 60 -6.41 5.62 9.89
C ALA A 60 -5.19 5.67 8.95
N ALA A 61 -3.99 5.88 9.50
CA ALA A 61 -2.76 5.87 8.72
C ALA A 61 -2.45 4.46 8.21
N TRP A 62 -2.69 3.44 9.04
CA TRP A 62 -2.48 2.05 8.70
C TRP A 62 -3.39 1.59 7.56
N ASN A 63 -4.67 1.97 7.59
CA ASN A 63 -5.63 1.66 6.55
C ASN A 63 -5.18 2.19 5.18
N ARG A 64 -4.69 3.44 5.14
CA ARG A 64 -4.17 4.08 3.92
C ARG A 64 -2.87 3.44 3.43
N VAL A 65 -1.95 3.12 4.35
CA VAL A 65 -0.68 2.45 4.04
C VAL A 65 -0.93 1.04 3.49
N GLN A 66 -1.80 0.25 4.12
CA GLN A 66 -2.16 -1.07 3.61
C GLN A 66 -2.83 -0.99 2.25
N PHE A 67 -3.74 -0.04 2.08
CA PHE A 67 -4.42 0.16 0.82
C PHE A 67 -3.43 0.54 -0.30
N ALA A 68 -2.51 1.46 -0.03
CA ALA A 68 -1.45 1.82 -0.96
C ALA A 68 -0.56 0.64 -1.33
N HIS A 69 -0.22 -0.21 -0.36
CA HIS A 69 0.55 -1.43 -0.60
C HIS A 69 -0.16 -2.41 -1.54
N GLN A 70 -1.47 -2.63 -1.34
CA GLN A 70 -2.26 -3.49 -2.24
C GLN A 70 -2.26 -2.98 -3.68
N ILE A 71 -2.49 -1.68 -3.89
CA ILE A 71 -2.46 -1.07 -5.22
C ILE A 71 -1.07 -1.11 -5.83
N TRP A 72 -0.04 -0.84 -5.03
CA TRP A 72 1.36 -0.95 -5.46
C TRP A 72 1.69 -2.35 -5.95
N THR A 73 1.39 -3.39 -5.16
CA THR A 73 1.70 -4.78 -5.51
C THR A 73 0.97 -5.23 -6.77
N ALA A 74 -0.29 -4.82 -6.96
CA ALA A 74 -1.04 -5.13 -8.17
C ALA A 74 -0.40 -4.48 -9.41
N LEU A 75 -0.05 -3.20 -9.34
CA LEU A 75 0.57 -2.49 -10.46
C LEU A 75 2.00 -2.97 -10.74
N GLU A 76 2.80 -3.25 -9.71
CA GLU A 76 4.17 -3.75 -9.88
C GLU A 76 4.18 -5.14 -10.54
N ALA A 77 3.19 -5.98 -10.25
CA ALA A 77 3.08 -7.32 -10.83
C ALA A 77 2.78 -7.29 -12.33
N GLU A 78 1.88 -6.41 -12.78
CA GLU A 78 1.43 -6.35 -14.17
C GLU A 78 2.32 -5.43 -15.03
N GLU A 79 2.63 -4.23 -14.52
CA GLU A 79 3.24 -3.14 -15.30
C GLU A 79 4.71 -2.88 -14.95
N GLY A 80 5.18 -3.48 -13.84
CA GLY A 80 6.52 -3.29 -13.32
C GLY A 80 6.69 -2.06 -12.43
N ARG A 81 7.80 -2.07 -11.69
CA ARG A 81 8.10 -1.10 -10.62
C ARG A 81 8.14 0.36 -11.10
N ASP A 82 8.77 0.63 -12.23
CA ASP A 82 8.92 2.00 -12.75
C ASP A 82 7.57 2.62 -13.15
N VAL A 83 6.70 1.82 -13.77
CA VAL A 83 5.36 2.26 -14.19
C VAL A 83 4.47 2.47 -12.97
N ALA A 84 4.45 1.52 -12.03
CA ALA A 84 3.72 1.64 -10.77
C ALA A 84 4.10 2.93 -10.02
N ARG A 85 5.40 3.23 -9.92
CA ARG A 85 5.88 4.46 -9.28
C ARG A 85 5.41 5.73 -9.98
N ARG A 86 5.48 5.77 -11.32
CA ARG A 86 5.00 6.91 -12.10
C ARG A 86 3.51 7.09 -11.93
N TRP A 87 2.74 6.01 -11.93
CA TRP A 87 1.29 6.05 -11.74
C TRP A 87 0.91 6.67 -10.39
N PHE A 88 1.59 6.31 -9.29
CA PHE A 88 1.31 6.88 -7.96
C PHE A 88 1.58 8.39 -7.84
N ILE A 89 2.55 8.91 -8.62
CA ILE A 89 3.01 10.30 -8.54
C ILE A 89 2.36 11.17 -9.63
N GLY A 90 1.99 10.57 -10.75
CA GLY A 90 1.36 11.24 -11.88
C GLY A 90 -0.08 11.65 -11.61
N GLY A 91 -0.54 12.66 -12.36
CA GLY A 91 -1.96 13.02 -12.40
C GLY A 91 -2.76 11.90 -13.08
N ASN A 92 -3.92 11.58 -12.51
CA ASN A 92 -4.80 10.54 -13.05
C ASN A 92 -6.16 11.16 -13.40
N PRO A 93 -6.61 11.10 -14.67
CA PRO A 93 -7.88 11.69 -15.09
C PRO A 93 -9.08 11.06 -14.38
N LEU A 94 -9.01 9.76 -14.05
CA LEU A 94 -10.06 9.05 -13.30
C LEU A 94 -10.13 9.48 -11.83
N LEU A 95 -9.16 10.25 -11.34
CA LEU A 95 -9.14 10.82 -9.99
C LEU A 95 -9.40 12.34 -9.99
N GLY A 96 -9.90 12.90 -11.09
CA GLY A 96 -10.11 14.34 -11.25
C GLY A 96 -8.78 15.09 -11.41
N GLU A 97 -7.85 14.53 -12.19
CA GLU A 97 -6.50 15.05 -12.46
C GLU A 97 -5.57 15.10 -11.23
N GLY A 98 -6.04 14.64 -10.07
CA GLY A 98 -5.24 14.47 -8.85
C GLY A 98 -4.32 13.24 -8.91
N THR A 99 -3.41 13.15 -7.95
CA THR A 99 -2.49 12.00 -7.84
C THR A 99 -3.09 10.90 -6.96
N PRO A 100 -2.79 9.61 -7.22
CA PRO A 100 -3.23 8.52 -6.36
C PRO A 100 -2.78 8.67 -4.90
N VAL A 101 -1.57 9.22 -4.66
CA VAL A 101 -1.08 9.52 -3.31
C VAL A 101 -2.04 10.44 -2.54
N MET A 102 -2.55 11.49 -3.19
CA MET A 102 -3.49 12.43 -2.55
C MET A 102 -4.88 11.81 -2.39
N ALA A 103 -5.38 11.09 -3.41
CA ALA A 103 -6.66 10.42 -3.32
C ALA A 103 -6.69 9.37 -2.18
N ILE A 104 -5.60 8.62 -1.97
CA ILE A 104 -5.47 7.70 -0.83
C ILE A 104 -5.47 8.45 0.50
N ARG A 105 -4.76 9.59 0.58
CA ARG A 105 -4.74 10.44 1.78
C ARG A 105 -6.13 10.94 2.15
N GLU A 106 -6.97 11.20 1.15
CA GLU A 106 -8.36 11.66 1.26
C GLU A 106 -9.36 10.51 1.45
N ASP A 107 -8.87 9.28 1.67
CA ASP A 107 -9.67 8.06 1.86
C ASP A 107 -10.58 7.71 0.65
N ARG A 108 -10.27 8.21 -0.55
CA ARG A 108 -10.97 7.93 -1.84
C ARG A 108 -10.61 6.54 -2.40
N HIS A 109 -10.56 5.52 -1.55
CA HIS A 109 -10.05 4.18 -1.87
C HIS A 109 -10.84 3.48 -2.99
N ALA A 110 -12.15 3.73 -3.10
CA ALA A 110 -12.97 3.12 -4.15
C ALA A 110 -12.57 3.65 -5.55
N GLU A 111 -12.35 4.97 -5.66
CA GLU A 111 -11.95 5.62 -6.91
C GLU A 111 -10.55 5.18 -7.32
N VAL A 112 -9.60 5.14 -6.38
CA VAL A 112 -8.23 4.66 -6.63
C VAL A 112 -8.23 3.21 -7.09
N ARG A 113 -9.06 2.34 -6.48
CA ARG A 113 -9.20 0.94 -6.95
C ARG A 113 -9.71 0.86 -8.38
N ARG A 114 -10.75 1.63 -8.72
CA ARG A 114 -11.29 1.64 -10.08
C ARG A 114 -10.26 2.15 -11.09
N ALA A 115 -9.54 3.22 -10.75
CA ALA A 115 -8.51 3.79 -11.61
C ALA A 115 -7.33 2.83 -11.81
N ALA A 116 -6.90 2.12 -10.76
CA ALA A 116 -5.85 1.11 -10.87
C ALA A 116 -6.29 -0.08 -11.74
N GLN A 117 -7.54 -0.55 -11.55
CA GLN A 117 -8.07 -1.65 -12.35
C GLN A 117 -8.19 -1.28 -13.84
N ALA A 118 -8.69 -0.09 -14.16
CA ALA A 118 -8.77 0.40 -15.54
C ALA A 118 -7.38 0.50 -16.19
N PHE A 119 -6.39 0.99 -15.43
CA PHE A 119 -5.00 1.06 -15.90
C PHE A 119 -4.40 -0.33 -16.19
N ILE A 120 -4.66 -1.32 -15.33
CA ILE A 120 -4.18 -2.70 -15.50
C ILE A 120 -4.89 -3.41 -16.66
N ASP A 121 -6.20 -3.20 -16.80
CA ASP A 121 -7.01 -3.84 -17.86
C ASP A 121 -6.65 -3.31 -19.26
N GLY A 122 -5.93 -2.18 -19.35
CA GLY A 122 -5.64 -1.50 -20.61
C GLY A 122 -6.80 -0.65 -21.12
N ASP A 123 -7.85 -0.45 -20.31
CA ASP A 123 -8.99 0.42 -20.57
C ASP A 123 -8.59 1.89 -20.33
N VAL A 124 -7.61 2.34 -21.10
CA VAL A 124 -7.38 3.75 -21.38
C VAL A 124 -7.57 3.86 -22.88
N ASP A 125 -8.85 3.87 -23.28
CA ASP A 125 -9.29 3.90 -24.67
C ASP A 125 -8.53 4.94 -25.52
N GLU A 126 -8.34 4.52 -26.77
CA GLU A 126 -7.79 5.17 -27.95
C GLU A 126 -8.41 6.54 -28.28
#